data_AF-A0A3P6T4P4-F1
#
_entry.id   AF-A0A3P6T4P4-F1
#
_cell.length_a   1.000
_cell.length_b   1.000
_cell.length_c   1.000
_cell.angle_alpha   90.00
_cell.angle_beta   90.00
_cell.angle_gamma   90.00
#
_symmetry.space_group_name_H-M   'P 1'
#
loop_
_entity.id
_entity.type
_entity.pdbx_description
1 polymer ?
#
loop_
_entity_poly.entity_id
_entity_poly.type
_entity_poly.pdbx_seq_one_letter_code
_entity_poly.pdbx_strand_id
1 'polypeptide(L)'
;MLGEMSTWASSGSIPSRSGTTACVVLLRRGRLWTANCGDSTCILGIRVGEGRSWYPAGIRATSPHSLNARERARVARDGGQVSV
;
A
#
# COMPACT_ATOMS: atom_id res chain seq x y z
N MET A 1 8.42 17.49 5.34
CA MET A 1 7.22 16.78 4.84
C MET A 1 6.13 17.76 4.42
N LEU A 2 5.52 18.57 5.31
CA LEU A 2 4.52 19.57 4.89
C LEU A 2 5.09 20.63 3.91
N GLY A 3 6.34 21.06 4.11
CA GLY A 3 6.99 22.04 3.22
C GLY A 3 7.41 21.50 1.84
N GLU A 4 7.38 20.19 1.61
CA GLU A 4 7.64 19.60 0.29
C GLU A 4 6.35 19.43 -0.53
N MET A 5 5.18 19.50 0.10
CA MET A 5 3.91 19.35 -0.60
C MET A 5 3.63 20.55 -1.53
N SER A 6 4.27 21.70 -1.29
CA SER A 6 4.17 22.89 -2.16
C SER A 6 5.01 22.78 -3.43
N THR A 7 5.95 21.83 -3.53
CA THR A 7 6.75 21.60 -4.74
C THR A 7 6.16 20.51 -5.64
N TRP A 8 5.11 19.83 -5.18
CA TRP A 8 4.44 18.81 -5.97
C TRP A 8 3.64 19.47 -7.09
N ALA A 9 3.73 18.92 -8.30
CA ALA A 9 2.97 19.43 -9.43
C ALA A 9 1.47 19.37 -9.12
N SER A 10 0.77 20.50 -9.27
CA SER A 10 -0.69 20.50 -9.23
C SER A 10 -1.21 19.59 -10.34
N SER A 11 -2.17 18.72 -10.04
CA SER A 11 -2.87 17.92 -11.05
C SER A 11 -3.62 18.86 -12.00
N GLY A 12 -2.97 19.23 -13.10
CA GLY A 12 -3.38 20.31 -13.99
C GLY A 12 -3.89 19.81 -15.35
N SER A 13 -5.09 20.30 -15.66
CA SER A 13 -5.74 20.51 -16.98
C SER A 13 -6.05 19.34 -17.92
N ILE A 14 -5.45 18.15 -17.78
CA ILE A 14 -5.93 16.93 -18.44
C ILE A 14 -5.80 15.80 -17.41
N PRO A 15 -6.84 15.02 -17.08
CA PRO A 15 -6.64 13.86 -16.23
C PRO A 15 -5.69 12.93 -16.98
N SER A 16 -4.46 12.83 -16.50
CA SER A 16 -3.57 11.74 -16.87
C SER A 16 -4.38 10.47 -16.73
N ARG A 17 -4.63 9.77 -17.84
CA ARG A 17 -5.26 8.44 -17.80
C ARG A 17 -4.33 7.40 -17.17
N SER A 18 -3.05 7.75 -17.04
CA SER A 18 -2.09 6.96 -16.29
C SER A 18 -2.24 7.24 -14.80
N GLY A 19 -2.47 6.18 -14.04
CA GLY A 19 -2.37 6.15 -12.58
C GLY A 19 -1.16 5.32 -12.15
N THR A 20 -0.70 5.52 -10.91
CA THR A 20 0.36 4.73 -10.31
C THR A 20 -0.12 4.15 -8.98
N THR A 21 0.52 3.06 -8.56
CA THR A 21 0.37 2.52 -7.21
C THR A 21 1.38 3.20 -6.27
N ALA A 22 1.12 3.12 -4.96
CA ALA A 22 2.05 3.56 -3.93
C ALA A 22 1.95 2.65 -2.70
N CYS A 23 3.06 2.06 -2.29
CA CYS A 23 3.20 1.31 -1.03
C CYS A 23 4.37 1.91 -0.24
N VAL A 24 4.06 2.56 0.87
CA VAL A 24 5.01 3.38 1.63
C VAL A 24 5.15 2.84 3.05
N VAL A 25 6.39 2.79 3.52
CA VAL A 25 6.73 2.48 4.92
C VAL A 25 7.38 3.71 5.55
N LEU A 26 6.85 4.14 6.70
CA LEU A 26 7.46 5.18 7.52
C LEU A 26 7.99 4.55 8.81
N LEU A 27 9.30 4.62 9.01
CA LEU A 27 9.95 4.27 10.27
C LEU A 27 10.16 5.55 11.08
N ARG A 28 9.47 5.66 12.22
CA ARG A 28 9.57 6.85 13.07
C ARG A 28 9.41 6.50 14.54
N ARG A 29 10.37 6.94 15.37
CA ARG A 29 10.37 6.74 16.84
C ARG A 29 10.16 5.27 17.24
N GLY A 30 10.90 4.36 16.60
CA GLY A 30 10.83 2.93 16.86
C GLY A 30 9.52 2.26 16.42
N ARG A 31 8.66 2.95 15.66
CA ARG A 31 7.40 2.42 15.12
C ARG A 31 7.47 2.35 13.60
N LEU A 32 6.83 1.30 13.06
CA LEU A 32 6.64 1.08 11.64
C LEU A 32 5.18 1.42 11.28
N TRP A 33 5.00 2.28 10.29
CA TRP A 33 3.71 2.65 9.74
C TRP A 33 3.67 2.28 8.26
N THR A 34 2.55 1.75 7.79
CA THR A 34 2.37 1.42 6.38
C THR A 34 1.17 2.15 5.80
N ALA A 35 1.30 2.56 4.54
CA ALA A 35 0.20 3.08 3.73
C ALA A 35 0.28 2.45 2.34
N ASN A 36 -0.83 1.87 1.88
CA ASN A 36 -0.91 1.18 0.59
C ASN A 36 -2.06 1.70 -0.25
N CYS A 37 -1.79 1.98 -1.50
CA CYS A 37 -2.76 2.36 -2.52
C CYS A 37 -2.44 1.60 -3.81
N GLY A 38 -3.25 0.59 -4.10
CA GLY A 38 -3.06 -0.31 -5.24
C GLY A 38 -2.71 -1.74 -4.81
N ASP A 39 -2.24 -2.52 -5.77
CA ASP A 39 -1.96 -3.95 -5.61
C ASP A 39 -0.53 -4.26 -5.11
N SER A 40 0.31 -3.25 -4.95
CA SER A 40 1.61 -3.36 -4.28
C SER A 40 1.46 -3.90 -2.84
N THR A 41 2.55 -4.43 -2.28
CA THR A 41 2.54 -5.05 -0.95
C THR A 41 3.87 -4.86 -0.22
N CYS A 42 3.79 -4.74 1.11
CA CYS A 42 4.93 -4.74 2.01
C CYS A 42 4.89 -5.99 2.90
N ILE A 43 6.02 -6.70 2.99
CA ILE A 43 6.21 -7.85 3.87
C ILE A 43 7.33 -7.52 4.86
N LEU A 44 7.07 -7.69 6.14
CA LEU A 44 8.05 -7.58 7.21
C LEU A 44 8.73 -8.93 7.42
N GLY A 45 10.02 -9.03 7.09
CA GLY A 45 10.84 -10.18 7.44
C GLY A 45 11.17 -10.17 8.93
N ILE A 46 10.94 -11.29 9.61
CA ILE A 46 11.33 -11.47 11.02
C ILE A 46 12.50 -12.45 11.06
N ARG A 47 13.62 -12.00 11.60
CA ARG A 47 14.77 -12.87 11.86
C ARG A 47 14.49 -13.70 13.12
N VAL A 48 14.75 -15.01 13.05
CA VAL A 48 14.50 -15.94 14.16
C VAL A 48 15.84 -16.47 14.67
N GLY A 49 16.11 -16.27 15.96
CA GLY A 49 17.37 -16.64 16.59
C GLY A 49 18.56 -15.77 16.15
N GLU A 50 19.76 -16.19 16.53
CA GLU A 50 21.00 -15.44 16.26
C GLU A 50 21.59 -15.72 14.85
N GLY A 51 21.10 -16.76 14.17
CA GLY A 51 21.55 -17.19 12.84
C GLY A 51 20.97 -16.38 11.68
N ARG A 52 21.15 -16.85 10.43
CA ARG A 52 20.60 -16.23 9.20
C ARG A 52 19.16 -16.66 8.86
N SER A 53 18.49 -17.31 9.80
CA SER A 53 17.16 -17.87 9.60
C SER A 53 16.08 -16.78 9.68
N TRP A 54 15.13 -16.83 8.75
CA TRP A 54 13.98 -15.95 8.69
C TRP A 54 12.70 -16.73 8.97
N TYR A 55 11.71 -16.07 9.57
CA TYR A 55 10.38 -16.62 9.73
C TYR A 55 9.80 -16.90 8.33
N PRO A 56 9.40 -18.15 8.03
CA PRO A 56 9.21 -18.61 6.65
C PRO A 56 8.09 -17.88 5.89
N ALA A 57 7.15 -17.25 6.57
CA ALA A 57 6.05 -16.52 5.93
C ALA A 57 6.20 -14.98 5.97
N GLY A 58 7.15 -14.44 6.74
CA GLY A 58 7.14 -13.02 7.11
C GLY A 58 5.80 -12.58 7.74
N ILE A 59 5.63 -11.27 7.95
CA ILE A 59 4.32 -10.69 8.29
C ILE A 59 3.91 -9.75 7.16
N ARG A 60 2.71 -9.99 6.60
CA ARG A 60 2.15 -9.08 5.59
C ARG A 60 1.72 -7.78 6.26
N ALA A 61 2.47 -6.70 6.01
CA ALA A 61 2.27 -5.40 6.64
C ALA A 61 1.26 -4.51 5.91
N THR A 62 0.86 -4.87 4.68
CA THR A 62 -0.21 -4.21 3.92
C THR A 62 -1.09 -5.23 3.20
N SER A 63 -2.37 -4.91 3.02
CA SER A 63 -3.26 -5.70 2.17
C SER A 63 -3.30 -5.10 0.76
N PRO A 64 -3.07 -5.88 -0.30
CA PRO A 64 -3.16 -5.38 -1.67
C PRO A 64 -4.62 -5.06 -2.03
N HIS A 65 -4.85 -3.91 -2.68
CA HIS A 65 -6.15 -3.54 -3.22
C HIS A 65 -6.39 -4.22 -4.58
N SER A 66 -6.62 -5.53 -4.53
CA SER A 66 -6.91 -6.38 -5.69
C SER A 66 -8.34 -6.95 -5.59
N LEU A 67 -8.68 -7.99 -6.37
CA LEU A 67 -10.01 -8.62 -6.43
C LEU A 67 -10.35 -9.47 -5.18
N ASN A 68 -9.89 -9.08 -3.99
CA ASN A 68 -10.22 -9.76 -2.74
C ASN A 68 -11.65 -9.39 -2.28
N ALA A 69 -12.22 -10.22 -1.38
CA ALA A 69 -13.61 -10.07 -0.93
C ALA A 69 -13.91 -8.69 -0.32
N ARG A 70 -12.97 -8.11 0.43
CA ARG A 70 -13.13 -6.81 1.07
C ARG A 70 -13.23 -5.68 0.05
N GLU A 71 -12.34 -5.68 -0.94
CA GLU A 71 -12.34 -4.66 -2.00
C GLU A 71 -13.55 -4.80 -2.92
N ARG A 72 -13.98 -6.04 -3.24
CA ARG A 72 -15.24 -6.28 -3.97
C ARG A 72 -16.44 -5.73 -3.21
N ALA A 73 -16.53 -6.00 -1.91
CA ALA A 73 -17.60 -5.48 -1.07
C ALA A 73 -17.58 -3.94 -0.99
N ARG A 74 -16.38 -3.33 -0.94
CA ARG A 74 -16.22 -1.88 -1.00
C ARG A 74 -16.75 -1.30 -2.31
N VAL A 75 -16.32 -1.85 -3.45
CA VAL A 75 -16.77 -1.42 -4.78
C VAL A 75 -18.29 -1.53 -4.91
N ALA A 76 -18.88 -2.66 -4.49
CA ALA A 76 -20.33 -2.87 -4.56
C ALA A 76 -21.12 -1.90 -3.68
N ARG A 77 -20.66 -1.68 -2.44
CA ARG A 77 -21.29 -0.71 -1.51
C ARG A 77 -21.28 0.71 -2.07
N ASP A 78 -20.23 1.06 -2.82
CA ASP A 78 -20.07 2.38 -3.42
C ASP A 78 -20.75 2.46 -4.81
N GLY A 79 -21.58 1.47 -5.18
CA GLY A 79 -22.39 1.45 -6.41
C GLY A 79 -21.68 0.91 -7.67
N GLY A 80 -20.43 0.45 -7.53
CA GLY A 80 -19.67 -0.14 -8.62
C GLY A 80 -19.90 -1.65 -8.79
N GLN A 81 -19.33 -2.21 -9.85
CA GLN A 81 -19.34 -3.65 -10.13
C GLN A 81 -17.94 -4.11 -10.50
N VAL A 82 -17.62 -5.35 -10.13
CA VAL A 82 -16.36 -6.00 -10.49
C VAL A 82 -16.67 -7.02 -11.57
N SER A 83 -16.16 -6.81 -12.79
CA SER A 83 -16.24 -7.81 -13.86
C SER A 83 -15.32 -8.99 -13.53
N VAL A 84 -15.86 -10.20 -13.63
CA VAL A 84 -15.11 -11.46 -13.45
C VAL A 84 -14.66 -11.98 -14.80
#